data_AF-A0A3D8V936-F1
#
_entry.id   AF-A0A3D8V936-F1
#
_cell.length_a   1.000
_cell.length_b   1.000
_cell.length_c   1.000
_cell.angle_alpha   90.00
_cell.angle_beta   90.00
_cell.angle_gamma   90.00
#
_symmetry.space_group_name_H-M   'P 1'
#
loop_
_entity.id
_entity.type
_entity.pdbx_description
1 polymer ?
#
loop_
_entity_poly.entity_id
_entity_poly.type
_entity_poly.pdbx_seq_one_letter_code
_entity_poly.pdbx_strand_id
1 'polypeptide(L)'
;MLERQMTMNVSGYSNLYDLIVPEDHFLRQINGLMDFTFIYENLKDKYCHDNGRNAVHPIRMFKYLFLKTTYQLSDKDLVARARVDMSFKYFLELAPEDDVIDSSTLAHFRKQRVNDDDFLDFLIDKTVQVAYENKVLQSSTLIVDSTHTKSKYNHVTPQEVLRSRSKNLRKAVYAHDESMKKKMPSKPKEDTVEAEIEYTQKVMEVVESQSSLSSYPKVQESLNLLKETVEDDLEHLQLSQDPDAKVGHKSADSSFFGYKTHLGM
;
A
#
# COMPACT_ATOMS: atom_id res chain seq x y z
N MET A 1 -12.48 -5.81 20.83
CA MET A 1 -11.63 -6.80 21.53
C MET A 1 -10.64 -7.43 20.56
N LEU A 2 -9.36 -7.50 20.91
CA LEU A 2 -8.33 -8.18 20.11
C LEU A 2 -8.18 -9.64 20.54
N GLU A 3 -8.35 -10.57 19.61
CA GLU A 3 -8.10 -11.99 19.86
C GLU A 3 -6.59 -12.27 19.89
N ARG A 4 -6.14 -13.12 20.83
CA ARG A 4 -4.72 -13.45 21.02
C ARG A 4 -4.17 -14.45 20.00
N GLN A 5 -5.05 -15.18 19.31
CA GLN A 5 -4.68 -16.20 18.34
C GLN A 5 -5.64 -16.11 17.15
N MET A 6 -5.11 -16.29 15.94
CA MET A 6 -5.95 -16.53 14.78
C MET A 6 -6.64 -17.89 14.97
N THR A 7 -7.96 -17.90 15.02
CA THR A 7 -8.73 -19.14 15.14
C THR A 7 -8.48 -20.00 13.89
N MET A 8 -7.86 -21.17 14.08
CA MET A 8 -7.76 -22.16 13.02
C MET A 8 -9.14 -22.81 12.86
N ASN A 9 -9.96 -22.28 11.95
CA ASN A 9 -11.15 -22.96 11.48
C ASN A 9 -10.70 -24.21 10.72
N VAL A 10 -10.92 -25.39 11.32
CA VAL A 10 -10.67 -26.68 10.65
C VAL A 10 -11.75 -26.87 9.60
N SER A 11 -11.46 -26.44 8.38
CA SER A 11 -12.36 -26.56 7.23
C SER A 11 -12.22 -27.94 6.59
N GLY A 12 -13.36 -28.56 6.26
CA GLY A 12 -13.40 -29.78 5.46
C GLY A 12 -12.89 -29.61 4.03
N TYR A 13 -12.71 -28.36 3.56
CA TYR A 13 -12.24 -28.02 2.22
C TYR A 13 -10.76 -27.62 2.19
N SER A 14 -10.04 -27.69 3.32
CA SER A 14 -8.64 -27.22 3.41
C SER A 14 -7.71 -27.87 2.38
N ASN A 15 -7.95 -29.14 2.03
CA ASN A 15 -7.20 -29.89 1.01
C ASN A 15 -7.27 -29.26 -0.39
N LEU A 16 -8.25 -28.38 -0.64
CA LEU A 16 -8.37 -27.65 -1.90
C LEU A 16 -7.17 -26.73 -2.13
N TYR A 17 -6.56 -26.20 -1.06
CA TYR A 17 -5.36 -25.39 -1.18
C TYR A 17 -4.17 -26.17 -1.72
N ASP A 18 -3.97 -27.41 -1.26
CA ASP A 18 -2.88 -28.25 -1.75
C ASP A 18 -3.07 -28.64 -3.22
N LEU A 19 -4.31 -28.67 -3.71
CA LEU A 19 -4.62 -28.96 -5.11
C LEU A 19 -4.49 -27.73 -6.02
N ILE A 20 -4.92 -26.56 -5.56
CA ILE A 20 -5.05 -25.35 -6.39
C ILE A 20 -3.86 -24.40 -6.26
N VAL A 21 -3.21 -24.34 -5.09
CA VAL A 21 -2.13 -23.40 -4.80
C VAL A 21 -0.81 -24.18 -4.69
N PRO A 22 0.01 -24.20 -5.76
CA PRO A 22 1.27 -24.94 -5.78
C PRO A 22 2.21 -24.53 -4.64
N GLU A 23 3.04 -25.46 -4.18
CA GLU A 23 4.03 -25.20 -3.12
C GLU A 23 5.05 -24.11 -3.50
N ASP A 24 5.38 -24.00 -4.78
CA ASP A 24 6.28 -22.99 -5.34
C ASP A 24 5.58 -21.65 -5.61
N HIS A 25 4.29 -21.52 -5.30
CA HIS A 25 3.56 -20.27 -5.43
C HIS A 25 4.15 -19.20 -4.48
N PHE A 26 4.41 -18.01 -5.02
CA PHE A 26 5.05 -16.90 -4.28
C PHE A 26 4.43 -16.62 -2.90
N LEU A 27 3.11 -16.52 -2.81
CA LEU A 27 2.43 -16.25 -1.53
C LEU A 27 2.56 -17.42 -0.52
N ARG A 28 2.66 -18.65 -1.00
CA ARG A 28 2.85 -19.84 -0.16
C ARG A 28 4.27 -19.89 0.39
N GLN A 29 5.26 -19.57 -0.45
CA GLN A 29 6.65 -19.43 -0.04
C GLN A 29 6.82 -18.33 1.01
N ILE A 30 6.20 -17.15 0.82
CA ILE A 30 6.27 -16.09 1.83
C ILE A 30 5.69 -16.53 3.16
N ASN A 31 4.53 -17.21 3.15
CA ASN A 31 3.89 -17.66 4.39
C ASN A 31 4.74 -18.71 5.14
N GLY A 32 5.56 -19.49 4.42
CA GLY A 32 6.51 -20.44 5.02
C GLY A 32 7.83 -19.81 5.47
N LEU A 33 8.26 -18.72 4.84
CA LEU A 33 9.55 -18.06 5.13
C LEU A 33 9.46 -16.98 6.22
N MET A 34 8.28 -16.38 6.41
CA MET A 34 8.09 -15.25 7.31
C MET A 34 7.10 -15.59 8.42
N ASP A 35 7.56 -15.55 9.66
CA ASP A 35 6.68 -15.54 10.83
C ASP A 35 6.14 -14.12 11.03
N PHE A 36 4.83 -13.91 10.87
CA PHE A 36 4.20 -12.60 11.01
C PHE A 36 3.85 -12.23 12.47
N THR A 37 4.22 -13.05 13.46
CA THR A 37 3.90 -12.79 14.87
C THR A 37 4.43 -11.44 15.36
N PHE A 38 5.54 -10.95 14.80
CA PHE A 38 6.08 -9.62 15.11
C PHE A 38 5.11 -8.46 14.83
N ILE A 39 4.18 -8.64 13.88
CA ILE A 39 3.14 -7.64 13.57
C ILE A 39 2.14 -7.52 14.71
N TYR A 40 1.75 -8.65 15.30
CA TYR A 40 0.84 -8.65 16.45
C TYR A 40 1.47 -7.90 17.62
N GLU A 41 2.73 -8.22 17.95
CA GLU A 41 3.44 -7.59 19.06
C GLU A 41 3.56 -6.06 18.89
N ASN A 42 3.78 -5.59 17.66
CA ASN A 42 3.89 -4.16 17.38
C ASN A 42 2.53 -3.44 17.39
N LEU A 43 1.46 -4.09 16.91
CA LEU A 43 0.16 -3.43 16.73
C LEU A 43 -0.83 -3.65 17.86
N LYS A 44 -0.63 -4.64 18.75
CA LYS A 44 -1.61 -5.02 19.80
C LYS A 44 -2.06 -3.85 20.67
N ASP A 45 -1.15 -2.94 21.03
CA ASP A 45 -1.43 -1.81 21.92
C ASP A 45 -2.29 -0.74 21.25
N LYS A 46 -2.36 -0.75 19.92
CA LYS A 46 -3.30 0.10 19.18
C LYS A 46 -4.72 -0.44 19.35
N TYR A 47 -4.95 -1.72 19.63
CA TYR A 47 -6.29 -2.30 19.73
C TYR A 47 -6.85 -2.27 21.15
N CYS A 48 -8.19 -2.27 21.26
CA CYS A 48 -8.87 -2.45 22.53
C CYS A 48 -8.89 -3.93 22.92
N HIS A 49 -8.39 -4.26 24.11
CA HIS A 49 -8.19 -5.63 24.58
C HIS A 49 -9.42 -6.28 25.22
N ASP A 50 -10.38 -5.49 25.69
CA ASP A 50 -11.41 -5.96 26.64
C ASP A 50 -12.82 -5.49 26.31
N ASN A 51 -13.00 -4.57 25.36
CA ASN A 51 -14.31 -4.01 25.04
C ASN A 51 -14.67 -4.06 23.54
N GLY A 52 -15.98 -4.11 23.27
CA GLY A 52 -16.57 -4.05 21.93
C GLY A 52 -16.46 -5.34 21.11
N ARG A 53 -16.90 -5.26 19.83
CA ARG A 53 -16.81 -6.38 18.88
C ARG A 53 -15.37 -6.85 18.67
N ASN A 54 -15.22 -8.13 18.31
CA ASN A 54 -13.92 -8.68 17.96
C ASN A 54 -13.39 -7.99 16.70
N ALA A 55 -12.18 -7.45 16.81
CA ALA A 55 -11.51 -6.83 15.68
C ALA A 55 -10.90 -7.92 14.80
N VAL A 56 -10.77 -7.64 13.50
CA VAL A 56 -9.97 -8.50 12.62
C VAL A 56 -8.52 -8.50 13.10
N HIS A 57 -7.92 -9.69 13.15
CA HIS A 57 -6.58 -9.89 13.64
C HIS A 57 -5.55 -9.03 12.88
N PRO A 58 -4.62 -8.33 13.57
CA PRO A 58 -3.69 -7.38 12.96
C PRO A 58 -2.75 -8.04 11.94
N ILE A 59 -2.34 -9.29 12.17
CA ILE A 59 -1.56 -10.06 11.18
C ILE A 59 -2.34 -10.20 9.87
N ARG A 60 -3.63 -10.54 9.94
CA ARG A 60 -4.48 -10.69 8.75
C ARG A 60 -4.65 -9.35 8.04
N MET A 61 -4.87 -8.27 8.79
CA MET A 61 -4.96 -6.91 8.22
C MET A 61 -3.66 -6.49 7.53
N PHE A 62 -2.51 -6.78 8.14
CA PHE A 62 -1.20 -6.55 7.52
C PHE A 62 -1.01 -7.38 6.25
N LYS A 63 -1.41 -8.66 6.25
CA LYS A 63 -1.38 -9.50 5.05
C LYS A 63 -2.24 -8.94 3.92
N TYR A 64 -3.41 -8.37 4.21
CA TYR A 64 -4.17 -7.60 3.22
C TYR A 64 -3.37 -6.42 2.67
N LEU A 65 -2.69 -5.63 3.52
CA LEU A 65 -1.82 -4.53 3.04
C LEU A 65 -0.66 -5.03 2.19
N PHE A 66 -0.07 -6.15 2.56
CA PHE A 66 0.99 -6.78 1.78
C PHE A 66 0.49 -7.14 0.37
N LEU A 67 -0.70 -7.76 0.27
CA LEU A 67 -1.34 -8.05 -1.02
C LEU A 67 -1.67 -6.76 -1.79
N LYS A 68 -2.21 -5.75 -1.12
CA LYS A 68 -2.54 -4.44 -1.72
C LYS A 68 -1.33 -3.84 -2.43
N THR A 69 -0.19 -3.78 -1.74
CA THR A 69 1.05 -3.17 -2.24
C THR A 69 1.69 -4.03 -3.33
N THR A 70 1.70 -5.36 -3.16
CA THR A 70 2.31 -6.30 -4.11
C THR A 70 1.57 -6.30 -5.45
N TYR A 71 0.24 -6.31 -5.43
CA TYR A 71 -0.59 -6.41 -6.63
C TYR A 71 -1.11 -5.06 -7.14
N GLN A 72 -0.81 -3.95 -6.44
CA GLN A 72 -1.25 -2.59 -6.78
C GLN A 72 -2.77 -2.51 -6.96
N LEU A 73 -3.53 -2.92 -5.95
CA LEU A 73 -5.00 -2.94 -5.95
C LEU A 73 -5.58 -1.90 -4.99
N SER A 74 -6.75 -1.35 -5.32
CA SER A 74 -7.55 -0.58 -4.35
C SER A 74 -8.07 -1.50 -3.23
N ASP A 75 -8.51 -0.94 -2.11
CA ASP A 75 -9.07 -1.70 -0.99
C ASP A 75 -10.30 -2.51 -1.45
N LYS A 76 -11.13 -1.92 -2.33
CA LYS A 76 -12.30 -2.57 -2.91
C LYS A 76 -11.92 -3.71 -3.84
N ASP A 77 -10.99 -3.47 -4.76
CA ASP A 77 -10.57 -4.49 -5.74
C ASP A 77 -9.83 -5.64 -5.06
N LEU A 78 -9.02 -5.33 -4.03
CA LEU A 78 -8.34 -6.32 -3.23
C LEU A 78 -9.33 -7.25 -2.51
N VAL A 79 -10.34 -6.70 -1.84
CA VAL A 79 -11.36 -7.50 -1.15
C VAL A 79 -12.16 -8.32 -2.15
N ALA A 80 -12.56 -7.74 -3.28
CA ALA A 80 -13.25 -8.45 -4.34
C ALA A 80 -12.42 -9.62 -4.88
N ARG A 81 -11.12 -9.40 -5.11
CA ARG A 81 -10.20 -10.45 -5.55
C ARG A 81 -9.95 -11.51 -4.48
N ALA A 82 -9.77 -11.13 -3.22
CA ALA A 82 -9.58 -12.05 -2.11
C ALA A 82 -10.77 -13.00 -1.91
N ARG A 83 -11.99 -12.59 -2.31
CA ARG A 83 -13.17 -13.45 -2.25
C ARG A 83 -13.10 -14.64 -3.23
N VAL A 84 -12.42 -14.48 -4.37
CA VAL A 84 -12.41 -15.47 -5.46
C VAL A 84 -11.04 -16.14 -5.68
N ASP A 85 -9.95 -15.46 -5.30
CA ASP A 85 -8.58 -15.93 -5.52
C ASP A 85 -8.14 -16.81 -4.35
N MET A 86 -8.04 -18.13 -4.61
CA MET A 86 -7.64 -19.13 -3.61
C MET A 86 -6.24 -18.88 -3.06
N SER A 87 -5.34 -18.30 -3.86
CA SER A 87 -4.00 -17.97 -3.38
C SER A 87 -4.02 -16.84 -2.34
N PHE A 88 -4.96 -15.89 -2.48
CA PHE A 88 -5.15 -14.81 -1.52
C PHE A 88 -5.76 -15.36 -0.24
N LYS A 89 -6.82 -16.17 -0.33
CA LYS A 89 -7.43 -16.79 0.86
C LYS A 89 -6.43 -17.65 1.64
N TYR A 90 -5.61 -18.43 0.94
CA TYR A 90 -4.54 -19.21 1.56
C TYR A 90 -3.58 -18.31 2.34
N PHE A 91 -3.07 -17.26 1.69
CA PHE A 91 -2.13 -16.33 2.33
C PHE A 91 -2.73 -15.63 3.55
N LEU A 92 -4.01 -15.28 3.48
CA LEU A 92 -4.77 -14.61 4.55
C LEU A 92 -5.19 -15.54 5.70
N GLU A 93 -4.88 -16.83 5.60
CA GLU A 93 -5.28 -17.88 6.54
C GLU A 93 -6.80 -17.86 6.76
N LEU A 94 -7.52 -17.90 5.65
CA LEU A 94 -8.97 -18.08 5.59
C LEU A 94 -9.27 -19.50 5.14
N ALA A 95 -10.34 -20.10 5.64
CA ALA A 95 -10.87 -21.30 5.01
C ALA A 95 -11.37 -20.97 3.58
N PRO A 96 -11.38 -21.94 2.65
CA PRO A 96 -11.91 -21.73 1.30
C PRO A 96 -13.32 -21.13 1.27
N GLU A 97 -14.15 -21.52 2.24
CA GLU A 97 -15.54 -21.09 2.42
C GLU A 97 -15.70 -19.79 3.23
N ASP A 98 -14.67 -19.34 3.95
CA ASP A 98 -14.77 -18.13 4.77
C ASP A 98 -15.00 -16.89 3.88
N ASP A 99 -15.80 -15.95 4.38
CA ASP A 99 -15.93 -14.64 3.74
C ASP A 99 -14.73 -13.74 4.07
N VAL A 100 -14.59 -12.68 3.29
CA VAL A 100 -13.52 -11.69 3.42
C VAL A 100 -13.97 -10.49 4.25
N ILE A 101 -13.01 -9.65 4.65
CA ILE A 101 -13.32 -8.41 5.38
C ILE A 101 -14.09 -7.42 4.49
N ASP A 102 -14.74 -6.44 5.12
CA ASP A 102 -15.25 -5.29 4.37
C ASP A 102 -14.10 -4.33 4.00
N SER A 103 -14.17 -3.74 2.80
CA SER A 103 -13.15 -2.80 2.31
C SER A 103 -12.92 -1.59 3.22
N SER A 104 -13.95 -1.10 3.92
CA SER A 104 -13.83 0.00 4.88
C SER A 104 -12.98 -0.37 6.10
N THR A 105 -12.96 -1.66 6.47
CA THR A 105 -12.15 -2.16 7.58
C THR A 105 -10.66 -2.02 7.25
N LEU A 106 -10.29 -2.26 5.99
CA LEU A 106 -8.91 -2.10 5.52
C LEU A 106 -8.51 -0.62 5.45
N ALA A 107 -9.39 0.24 4.91
CA ALA A 107 -9.16 1.67 4.86
C ALA A 107 -8.94 2.26 6.26
N HIS A 108 -9.78 1.91 7.22
CA HIS A 108 -9.65 2.33 8.62
C HIS A 108 -8.33 1.84 9.24
N PHE A 109 -7.92 0.60 8.96
CA PHE A 109 -6.65 0.06 9.44
C PHE A 109 -5.45 0.84 8.90
N ARG A 110 -5.43 1.14 7.59
CA ARG A 110 -4.38 1.96 6.95
C ARG A 110 -4.26 3.33 7.63
N LYS A 111 -5.38 4.04 7.71
CA LYS A 111 -5.42 5.43 8.19
C LYS A 111 -5.12 5.57 9.68
N GLN A 112 -5.65 4.68 10.51
CA GLN A 112 -5.60 4.86 11.97
C GLN A 112 -4.57 4.00 12.71
N ARG A 113 -4.10 2.89 12.13
CA ARG A 113 -3.26 1.91 12.86
C ARG A 113 -1.81 1.85 12.36
N VAL A 114 -1.58 2.15 11.08
CA VAL A 114 -0.29 1.96 10.39
C VAL A 114 0.45 3.29 10.14
N ASN A 115 -0.08 4.42 10.61
CA ASN A 115 0.45 5.76 10.34
C ASN A 115 1.61 6.17 11.26
N ASP A 116 2.59 5.27 11.44
CA ASP A 116 3.66 5.42 12.41
C ASP A 116 4.99 5.17 11.70
N ASP A 117 5.82 6.20 11.55
CA ASP A 117 7.08 6.11 10.80
C ASP A 117 8.02 5.03 11.40
N ASP A 118 7.98 4.86 12.73
CA ASP A 118 8.72 3.81 13.45
C ASP A 118 8.33 2.40 13.01
N PHE A 119 7.10 2.23 12.50
CA PHE A 119 6.65 0.93 12.00
C PHE A 119 7.34 0.55 10.71
N LEU A 120 7.61 1.49 9.81
CA LEU A 120 8.29 1.21 8.54
C LEU A 120 9.74 0.80 8.78
N ASP A 121 10.45 1.52 9.66
CA ASP A 121 11.81 1.19 10.05
C ASP A 121 11.87 -0.21 10.69
N PHE A 122 10.91 -0.53 11.56
CA PHE A 122 10.78 -1.86 12.13
C PHE A 122 10.55 -2.96 11.08
N LEU A 123 9.74 -2.70 10.05
CA LEU A 123 9.56 -3.65 8.95
C LEU A 123 10.86 -3.86 8.17
N ILE A 124 11.60 -2.79 7.88
CA ILE A 124 12.89 -2.86 7.19
C ILE A 124 13.86 -3.73 8.00
N ASP A 125 14.01 -3.47 9.29
CA ASP A 125 14.87 -4.26 10.18
C ASP A 125 14.49 -5.74 10.18
N LYS A 126 13.19 -6.05 10.23
CA LYS A 126 12.70 -7.42 10.16
C LYS A 126 13.01 -8.08 8.82
N THR A 127 12.86 -7.38 7.71
CA THR A 127 13.22 -7.94 6.40
C THR A 127 14.71 -8.22 6.26
N VAL A 128 15.56 -7.34 6.81
CA VAL A 128 17.02 -7.53 6.83
C VAL A 128 17.38 -8.73 7.71
N GLN A 129 16.77 -8.85 8.88
CA GLN A 129 16.96 -9.99 9.78
C GLN A 129 16.64 -11.32 9.08
N VAL A 130 15.47 -11.42 8.43
CA VAL A 130 15.06 -12.62 7.69
C VAL A 130 16.03 -12.92 6.54
N ALA A 131 16.53 -11.90 5.85
CA ALA A 131 17.51 -12.09 4.77
C ALA A 131 18.87 -12.60 5.27
N TYR A 132 19.31 -12.20 6.47
CA TYR A 132 20.49 -12.76 7.13
C TYR A 132 20.28 -14.21 7.54
N GLU A 133 19.15 -14.54 8.18
CA GLU A 133 18.81 -15.89 8.61
C GLU A 133 18.75 -16.88 7.44
N ASN A 134 18.22 -16.42 6.31
CA ASN A 134 18.16 -17.19 5.06
C ASN A 134 19.46 -17.14 4.23
N LYS A 135 20.53 -16.52 4.75
CA LYS A 135 21.86 -16.41 4.10
C LYS A 135 21.83 -15.77 2.70
N VAL A 136 20.82 -14.93 2.44
CA VAL A 136 20.70 -14.15 1.20
C VAL A 136 21.69 -12.98 1.21
N LEU A 137 21.88 -12.36 2.38
CA LEU A 137 22.87 -11.32 2.59
C LEU A 137 24.21 -11.93 3.03
N GLN A 138 25.24 -11.75 2.21
CA GLN A 138 26.62 -12.12 2.53
C GLN A 138 27.41 -10.85 2.89
N SER A 139 28.02 -10.84 4.07
CA SER A 139 28.66 -9.67 4.69
C SER A 139 29.98 -9.22 4.04
N SER A 140 30.38 -9.80 2.91
CA SER A 140 31.76 -9.72 2.40
C SER A 140 31.96 -8.78 1.20
N THR A 141 30.91 -8.16 0.67
CA THR A 141 31.07 -7.31 -0.53
C THR A 141 31.29 -5.85 -0.14
N LEU A 142 32.55 -5.44 -0.06
CA LEU A 142 32.94 -4.03 0.05
C LEU A 142 33.05 -3.45 -1.37
N ILE A 143 32.06 -2.64 -1.78
CA ILE A 143 32.12 -1.91 -3.05
C ILE A 143 33.00 -0.68 -2.85
N VAL A 144 34.22 -0.71 -3.38
CA VAL A 144 35.16 0.43 -3.37
C VAL A 144 35.13 1.09 -4.74
N ASP A 145 34.04 1.81 -5.01
CA ASP A 145 33.97 2.82 -6.07
C ASP A 145 32.86 3.82 -5.71
N SER A 146 33.07 5.09 -6.03
CA SER A 146 32.21 6.23 -5.67
C SER A 146 30.92 6.29 -6.52
N THR A 147 30.34 5.14 -6.84
CA THR A 147 29.14 5.07 -7.67
C THR A 147 27.91 5.10 -6.77
N HIS A 148 27.08 6.13 -6.90
CA HIS A 148 25.80 6.20 -6.17
C HIS A 148 24.93 5.00 -6.53
N THR A 149 24.86 4.01 -5.63
CA THR A 149 23.94 2.89 -5.76
C THR A 149 22.62 3.33 -5.15
N LYS A 150 21.63 3.68 -5.99
CA LYS A 150 20.29 3.97 -5.51
C LYS A 150 19.61 2.67 -5.07
N SER A 151 18.95 2.69 -3.91
CA SER A 151 18.08 1.61 -3.48
C SER A 151 16.95 1.41 -4.49
N LYS A 152 16.52 0.16 -4.69
CA LYS A 152 15.31 -0.16 -5.48
C LYS A 152 14.03 0.39 -4.83
N TYR A 153 14.06 0.61 -3.51
CA TYR A 153 12.97 1.16 -2.71
C TYR A 153 13.46 2.42 -2.01
N ASN A 154 13.04 3.59 -2.51
CA ASN A 154 13.31 4.88 -1.89
C ASN A 154 12.01 5.46 -1.34
N HIS A 155 12.12 6.37 -0.40
CA HIS A 155 10.98 7.19 0.03
C HIS A 155 10.43 7.92 -1.20
N VAL A 156 9.14 7.73 -1.49
CA VAL A 156 8.44 8.32 -2.65
C VAL A 156 7.55 9.42 -2.13
N THR A 157 7.60 10.61 -2.73
CA THR A 157 6.71 11.71 -2.31
C THR A 157 5.27 11.45 -2.77
N PRO A 158 4.25 12.00 -2.10
CA PRO A 158 2.85 11.89 -2.56
C PRO A 158 2.67 12.28 -4.03
N GLN A 159 3.37 13.34 -4.47
CA GLN A 159 3.39 13.80 -5.87
C GLN A 159 3.91 12.72 -6.83
N GLU A 160 5.02 12.06 -6.48
CA GLU A 160 5.59 10.98 -7.28
C GLU A 160 4.66 9.75 -7.33
N VAL A 161 3.97 9.44 -6.23
CA VAL A 161 2.95 8.39 -6.19
C VAL A 161 1.82 8.73 -7.17
N LEU A 162 1.24 9.93 -7.11
CA LEU A 162 0.18 10.39 -8.02
C LEU A 162 0.63 10.36 -9.50
N ARG A 163 1.86 10.82 -9.78
CA ARG A 163 2.47 10.76 -11.12
C ARG A 163 2.58 9.33 -11.63
N SER A 164 3.06 8.42 -10.79
CA SER A 164 3.27 7.02 -11.15
C SER A 164 1.93 6.31 -11.43
N ARG A 165 0.92 6.50 -10.57
CA ARG A 165 -0.42 5.91 -10.73
C ARG A 165 -1.14 6.48 -11.95
N SER A 166 -1.08 7.80 -12.16
CA SER A 166 -1.62 8.44 -13.37
C SER A 166 -0.94 7.98 -14.65
N LYS A 167 0.37 7.68 -14.60
CA LYS A 167 1.10 7.09 -15.72
C LYS A 167 0.63 5.65 -15.97
N ASN A 168 0.41 4.85 -14.93
CA ASN A 168 -0.09 3.48 -15.06
C ASN A 168 -1.50 3.44 -15.65
N LEU A 169 -2.42 4.30 -15.18
CA LEU A 169 -3.76 4.44 -15.75
C LEU A 169 -3.70 4.80 -17.24
N ARG A 170 -2.92 5.82 -17.61
CA ARG A 170 -2.74 6.21 -19.02
C ARG A 170 -2.19 5.07 -19.87
N LYS A 171 -1.20 4.33 -19.37
CA LYS A 171 -0.66 3.15 -20.08
C LYS A 171 -1.72 2.08 -20.30
N ALA A 172 -2.53 1.78 -19.27
CA ALA A 172 -3.61 0.81 -19.37
C ALA A 172 -4.64 1.25 -20.43
N VAL A 173 -5.01 2.54 -20.44
CA VAL A 173 -5.91 3.11 -21.45
C VAL A 173 -5.30 3.02 -22.85
N TYR A 174 -4.05 3.45 -23.05
CA TYR A 174 -3.41 3.45 -24.36
C TYR A 174 -3.19 2.06 -24.94
N ALA A 175 -3.09 1.03 -24.10
CA ALA A 175 -3.02 -0.35 -24.55
C ALA A 175 -4.31 -0.82 -25.25
N HIS A 176 -5.44 -0.19 -24.93
CA HIS A 176 -6.75 -0.49 -25.54
C HIS A 176 -7.14 0.52 -26.62
N ASP A 177 -6.86 1.81 -26.40
CA ASP A 177 -7.16 2.87 -27.37
C ASP A 177 -6.02 3.91 -27.41
N GLU A 178 -5.21 3.85 -28.47
CA GLU A 178 -4.12 4.79 -28.68
C GLU A 178 -4.60 6.21 -29.03
N SER A 179 -5.82 6.36 -29.55
CA SER A 179 -6.37 7.67 -29.94
C SER A 179 -6.52 8.60 -28.72
N MET A 180 -6.63 8.01 -27.53
CA MET A 180 -6.71 8.71 -26.25
C MET A 180 -5.48 9.53 -25.89
N LYS A 181 -4.33 9.29 -26.51
CA LYS A 181 -3.15 10.14 -26.34
C LYS A 181 -3.45 11.61 -26.67
N LYS A 182 -4.37 11.88 -27.60
CA LYS A 182 -4.74 13.25 -28.03
C LYS A 182 -5.75 13.94 -27.09
N LYS A 183 -6.55 13.17 -26.34
CA LYS A 183 -7.62 13.69 -25.49
C LYS A 183 -7.19 13.91 -24.03
N MET A 184 -5.98 13.47 -23.69
CA MET A 184 -5.46 13.54 -22.33
C MET A 184 -5.00 14.96 -21.98
N PRO A 185 -5.23 15.42 -20.74
CA PRO A 185 -4.85 16.75 -20.31
C PRO A 185 -3.32 16.95 -20.32
N SER A 186 -2.90 18.20 -20.47
CA SER A 186 -1.49 18.59 -20.31
C SER A 186 -1.03 18.37 -18.87
N LYS A 187 0.20 17.89 -18.70
CA LYS A 187 0.83 17.73 -17.38
C LYS A 187 0.95 19.08 -16.65
N PRO A 188 0.91 19.09 -15.31
CA PRO A 188 1.10 20.31 -14.53
C PRO A 188 2.50 20.89 -14.78
N LYS A 189 2.60 22.22 -14.72
CA LYS A 189 3.87 22.96 -14.83
C LYS A 189 4.50 23.21 -13.47
N GLU A 190 3.68 23.24 -12.42
CA GLU A 190 4.09 23.44 -11.03
C GLU A 190 4.31 22.08 -10.37
N ASP A 191 5.31 22.01 -9.47
CA ASP A 191 5.68 20.80 -8.73
C ASP A 191 5.00 20.79 -7.35
N THR A 192 3.68 21.03 -7.33
CA THR A 192 2.85 21.08 -6.11
C THR A 192 1.91 19.88 -6.04
N VAL A 193 1.53 19.47 -4.82
CA VAL A 193 0.64 18.30 -4.62
C VAL A 193 -0.73 18.61 -5.20
N GLU A 194 -1.19 19.84 -4.99
CA GLU A 194 -2.49 20.35 -5.43
C GLU A 194 -2.61 20.36 -6.96
N ALA A 195 -1.57 20.83 -7.67
CA ALA A 195 -1.57 20.83 -9.14
C ALA A 195 -1.56 19.40 -9.70
N GLU A 196 -0.87 18.47 -9.03
CA GLU A 196 -0.86 17.06 -9.43
C GLU A 196 -2.22 16.41 -9.14
N ILE A 197 -2.88 16.73 -8.03
CA ILE A 197 -4.24 16.28 -7.72
C ILE A 197 -5.23 16.78 -8.79
N GLU A 198 -5.23 18.07 -9.10
CA GLU A 198 -6.11 18.64 -10.13
C GLU A 198 -5.88 17.96 -11.50
N TYR A 199 -4.62 17.71 -11.84
CA TYR A 199 -4.27 16.96 -13.04
C TYR A 199 -4.82 15.53 -13.02
N THR A 200 -4.62 14.80 -11.92
CA THR A 200 -5.10 13.42 -11.80
C THR A 200 -6.63 13.34 -11.89
N GLN A 201 -7.35 14.28 -11.28
CA GLN A 201 -8.81 14.40 -11.40
C GLN A 201 -9.26 14.59 -12.84
N LYS A 202 -8.64 15.52 -13.59
CA LYS A 202 -8.91 15.71 -15.03
C LYS A 202 -8.65 14.45 -15.85
N VAL A 203 -7.60 13.68 -15.52
CA VAL A 203 -7.31 12.40 -16.19
C VAL A 203 -8.43 11.39 -15.90
N MET A 204 -8.91 11.29 -14.66
CA MET A 204 -10.00 10.39 -14.29
C MET A 204 -11.29 10.76 -15.02
N GLU A 205 -11.68 12.03 -15.05
CA GLU A 205 -12.89 12.51 -15.74
C GLU A 205 -12.90 12.13 -17.23
N VAL A 206 -11.75 12.28 -17.90
CA VAL A 206 -11.62 11.89 -19.32
C VAL A 206 -11.84 10.39 -19.50
N VAL A 207 -11.29 9.56 -18.61
CA VAL A 207 -11.47 8.09 -18.69
C VAL A 207 -12.91 7.69 -18.37
N GLU A 208 -13.52 8.29 -17.35
CA GLU A 208 -14.91 8.01 -16.95
C GLU A 208 -15.94 8.43 -17.99
N SER A 209 -15.69 9.53 -18.70
CA SER A 209 -16.54 9.99 -19.81
C SER A 209 -16.62 8.96 -20.94
N GLN A 210 -15.69 8.01 -20.99
CA GLN A 210 -15.65 6.93 -21.97
C GLN A 210 -15.98 5.59 -21.31
N SER A 211 -17.27 5.32 -21.19
CA SER A 211 -17.83 4.10 -20.57
C SER A 211 -17.28 2.78 -21.15
N SER A 212 -16.87 2.77 -22.42
CA SER A 212 -16.24 1.61 -23.07
C SER A 212 -14.87 1.25 -22.49
N LEU A 213 -14.09 2.24 -22.01
CA LEU A 213 -12.77 2.00 -21.44
C LEU A 213 -12.83 1.51 -20.00
N SER A 214 -13.77 2.03 -19.22
CA SER A 214 -14.01 1.60 -17.83
C SER A 214 -14.49 0.15 -17.73
N SER A 215 -14.97 -0.43 -18.83
CA SER A 215 -15.37 -1.83 -18.89
C SER A 215 -14.17 -2.81 -18.85
N TYR A 216 -12.95 -2.35 -19.15
CA TYR A 216 -11.76 -3.21 -19.10
C TYR A 216 -11.26 -3.33 -17.65
N PRO A 217 -11.11 -4.56 -17.11
CA PRO A 217 -10.75 -4.77 -15.71
C PRO A 217 -9.47 -4.03 -15.28
N LYS A 218 -8.41 -4.09 -16.10
CA LYS A 218 -7.14 -3.42 -15.79
C LYS A 218 -7.24 -1.89 -15.74
N VAL A 219 -8.11 -1.31 -16.56
CA VAL A 219 -8.36 0.14 -16.57
C VAL A 219 -9.16 0.50 -15.32
N GLN A 220 -10.19 -0.28 -15.00
CA GLN A 220 -11.02 -0.08 -13.81
C GLN A 220 -10.22 -0.20 -12.51
N GLU A 221 -9.38 -1.24 -12.36
CA GLU A 221 -8.50 -1.42 -11.20
C GLU A 221 -7.53 -0.24 -11.04
N SER A 222 -6.91 0.18 -12.15
CA SER A 222 -5.99 1.34 -12.13
C SER A 222 -6.72 2.63 -11.76
N LEU A 223 -7.96 2.80 -12.21
CA LEU A 223 -8.79 3.97 -11.94
C LEU A 223 -9.27 3.98 -10.48
N ASN A 224 -9.72 2.84 -9.95
CA ASN A 224 -10.10 2.69 -8.55
C ASN A 224 -8.93 2.96 -7.61
N LEU A 225 -7.74 2.43 -7.92
CA LEU A 225 -6.53 2.70 -7.15
C LEU A 225 -6.17 4.19 -7.17
N LEU A 226 -6.26 4.84 -8.35
CA LEU A 226 -5.95 6.25 -8.47
C LEU A 226 -6.93 7.10 -7.65
N LYS A 227 -8.23 6.83 -7.73
CA LYS A 227 -9.27 7.50 -6.92
C LYS A 227 -8.98 7.43 -5.43
N GLU A 228 -8.69 6.24 -4.93
CA GLU A 228 -8.37 6.02 -3.52
C GLU A 228 -7.15 6.85 -3.09
N THR A 229 -6.11 6.93 -3.94
CA THR A 229 -4.93 7.78 -3.66
C THR A 229 -5.30 9.24 -3.51
N VAL A 230 -6.11 9.74 -4.44
CA VAL A 230 -6.51 11.15 -4.47
C VAL A 230 -7.36 11.48 -3.25
N GLU A 231 -8.27 10.58 -2.87
CA GLU A 231 -9.08 10.73 -1.65
C GLU A 231 -8.21 10.75 -0.39
N ASP A 232 -7.24 9.82 -0.27
CA ASP A 232 -6.30 9.77 0.85
C ASP A 232 -5.43 11.05 0.93
N ASP A 233 -4.86 11.51 -0.20
CA ASP A 233 -4.04 12.73 -0.26
C ASP A 233 -4.85 13.99 0.06
N LEU A 234 -6.10 14.07 -0.41
CA LEU A 234 -7.00 15.20 -0.11
C LEU A 234 -7.35 15.27 1.37
N GLU A 235 -7.63 14.14 2.01
CA GLU A 235 -7.87 14.09 3.46
C GLU A 235 -6.65 14.56 4.24
N HIS A 236 -5.44 14.11 3.86
CA HIS A 236 -4.20 14.56 4.50
C HIS A 236 -3.97 16.07 4.34
N LEU A 237 -4.21 16.63 3.15
CA LEU A 237 -4.12 18.08 2.91
C LEU A 237 -5.12 18.87 3.77
N GLN A 238 -6.32 18.35 3.99
CA GLN A 238 -7.32 18.99 4.86
C GLN A 238 -6.89 18.99 6.33
N LEU A 239 -6.31 17.89 6.81
CA LEU A 239 -5.80 17.77 8.18
C LEU A 239 -4.54 18.61 8.42
N SER A 240 -3.73 18.83 7.38
CA SER A 240 -2.46 19.55 7.45
C SER A 240 -2.57 21.08 7.42
N GLN A 241 -3.77 21.66 7.47
CA GLN A 241 -3.95 23.11 7.58
C GLN A 241 -3.60 23.61 9.00
N ASP A 242 -2.35 23.43 9.41
CA ASP A 242 -1.81 24.06 10.60
C ASP A 242 -1.47 25.54 10.27
N PRO A 243 -2.16 26.52 10.88
CA PRO A 243 -1.92 27.94 10.63
C PRO A 243 -0.51 28.41 11.05
N ASP A 244 0.19 27.65 11.90
CA ASP A 244 1.51 28.00 12.44
C ASP A 244 2.68 27.35 11.66
N ALA A 245 2.42 26.35 10.81
CA ALA A 245 3.44 25.73 9.96
C ALA A 245 3.87 26.71 8.86
N LYS A 246 5.19 26.90 8.69
CA LYS A 246 5.76 27.81 7.68
C LYS A 246 6.80 27.07 6.84
N VAL A 247 6.94 27.46 5.57
CA VAL A 247 8.07 27.03 4.74
C VAL A 247 9.32 27.77 5.26
N GLY A 248 10.21 27.02 5.91
CA GLY A 248 11.52 27.48 6.35
C GLY A 248 12.58 27.22 5.28
N HIS A 249 13.59 28.07 5.20
CA HIS A 249 14.77 27.84 4.37
C HIS A 249 15.98 27.52 5.25
N LYS A 250 16.70 26.43 4.95
CA LYS A 250 17.97 26.07 5.59
C LYS A 250 19.17 26.55 4.76
N SER A 251 19.02 26.63 3.44
CA SER A 251 19.92 27.30 2.49
C SER A 251 19.11 27.93 1.34
N ALA A 252 19.75 28.66 0.44
CA ALA A 252 19.08 29.27 -0.72
C ALA A 252 18.33 28.23 -1.59
N ASP A 253 18.90 27.02 -1.70
CA ASP A 253 18.39 25.96 -2.56
C ASP A 253 17.64 24.85 -1.78
N SER A 254 17.53 24.96 -0.45
CA SER A 254 16.81 23.96 0.37
C SER A 254 15.77 24.61 1.27
N SER A 255 14.51 24.34 0.94
CA SER A 255 13.36 24.62 1.80
C SER A 255 12.91 23.36 2.53
N PHE A 256 12.28 23.56 3.69
CA PHE A 256 11.57 22.53 4.43
C PHE A 256 10.26 23.13 4.95
N PHE A 257 9.21 22.31 5.05
CA PHE A 257 7.94 22.72 5.63
C PHE A 257 7.89 22.25 7.09
N GLY A 258 7.68 23.15 8.04
CA GLY A 258 7.65 22.81 9.46
C GLY A 258 7.72 24.02 10.39
N TYR A 259 8.11 23.80 11.64
CA TYR A 259 8.24 24.87 12.63
C TYR A 259 9.70 25.29 12.79
N LYS A 260 9.95 26.60 12.95
CA LYS A 260 11.24 27.11 13.43
C LYS A 260 11.19 27.19 14.96
N THR A 261 11.66 26.15 15.63
CA THR A 261 11.86 26.18 17.08
C THR A 261 13.25 26.71 17.41
N HIS A 262 13.32 27.78 18.21
CA HIS A 262 14.56 28.20 18.85
C HIS A 262 14.71 27.45 20.18
N LEU A 263 15.62 26.46 20.23
CA LEU A 263 16.08 25.89 21.50
C LEU A 263 17.15 26.83 22.06
N GLY A 264 16.76 27.68 23.02
CA GLY A 264 17.71 28.37 23.88
C GLY A 264 18.14 27.43 25.00
N MET A 265 19.45 27.21 25.13
CA MET A 265 20.05 26.70 26.38
C MET A 265 20.15 27.82 27.40
#